data_AF-A0A0S4Q0F8-F1
#
_entry.id   AF-A0A0S4Q0F8-F1
#
_cell.length_a   1.000
_cell.length_b   1.000
_cell.length_c   1.000
_cell.angle_alpha   90.00
_cell.angle_beta   90.00
_cell.angle_gamma   90.00
#
_symmetry.space_group_name_H-M   'P 1'
#
loop_
_entity.id
_entity.type
_entity.pdbx_description
1 polymer ?
#
loop_
_entity_poly.entity_id
_entity_poly.type
_entity_poly.pdbx_seq_one_letter_code
_entity_poly.pdbx_strand_id
1 'polypeptide(L)'
;MVVSTKGGALRFASLYLPNGNPPDTDKYRYKLAWFDRLIAYARQRLELEEPFILAGDYNVIADPRDARDIAQWTGDALYLPATRARFRALANLGFTDALRATSDEAGLYSFWDYQAGAWQKNNGIRIDHLMLSPEASDRLAGCGIDAEVRALEKPSDHVPVWADLRLEGT
;
A
#
# COMPACT_ATOMS: atom_id res chain seq x y z
N MET A 1 -4.34 -6.76 -14.51
CA MET A 1 -5.58 -7.44 -14.93
C MET A 1 -6.63 -6.40 -15.30
N VAL A 2 -7.50 -6.70 -16.27
CA VAL A 2 -8.68 -5.89 -16.59
C VAL A 2 -9.89 -6.80 -16.50
N VAL A 3 -10.92 -6.33 -15.80
CA VAL A 3 -12.20 -7.02 -15.67
C VAL A 3 -13.26 -6.16 -16.34
N SER A 4 -14.08 -6.78 -17.20
CA SER A 4 -15.24 -6.11 -17.79
C SER A 4 -16.38 -6.08 -16.76
N THR A 5 -16.98 -4.91 -16.55
CA THR A 5 -18.15 -4.70 -15.70
C THR A 5 -19.27 -4.07 -16.53
N LYS A 6 -20.50 -4.03 -16.01
CA LYS A 6 -21.58 -3.31 -16.69
C LYS A 6 -21.28 -1.81 -16.87
N GLY A 7 -20.51 -1.22 -15.94
CA GLY A 7 -20.12 0.19 -15.96
C GLY A 7 -18.80 0.48 -16.68
N GLY A 8 -18.28 -0.46 -17.50
CA GLY A 8 -17.02 -0.31 -18.23
C GLY A 8 -15.89 -1.19 -17.69
N ALA A 9 -14.66 -0.83 -18.01
CA ALA A 9 -13.47 -1.57 -17.58
C ALA A 9 -13.11 -1.22 -16.12
N LEU A 10 -12.68 -2.24 -15.37
CA LEU A 10 -12.06 -2.09 -14.07
C LEU A 10 -10.65 -2.70 -14.13
N ARG A 11 -9.64 -1.88 -13.86
CA ARG A 11 -8.24 -2.28 -13.93
C ARG A 11 -7.66 -2.44 -12.52
N PHE A 12 -6.93 -3.53 -12.34
CA PHE A 12 -6.12 -3.75 -11.15
C PHE A 12 -4.71 -4.13 -11.55
N ALA A 13 -3.71 -3.55 -10.88
CA ALA A 13 -2.35 -4.07 -10.88
C ALA A 13 -1.97 -4.48 -9.47
N SER A 14 -1.48 -5.70 -9.33
CA SER A 14 -0.83 -6.18 -8.11
C SER A 14 0.66 -5.91 -8.21
N LEU A 15 1.27 -5.43 -7.13
CA LEU A 15 2.70 -5.17 -7.06
C LEU A 15 3.34 -5.71 -5.79
N TYR A 16 4.63 -6.02 -5.92
CA TYR A 16 5.54 -6.24 -4.80
C TYR A 16 6.75 -5.33 -5.02
N LEU A 17 6.81 -4.24 -4.26
CA LEU A 17 7.85 -3.23 -4.40
C LEU A 17 9.11 -3.71 -3.67
N PRO A 18 10.32 -3.56 -4.26
CA PRO A 18 11.55 -4.02 -3.60
C PRO A 18 11.73 -3.45 -2.19
N ASN A 19 11.99 -4.30 -1.20
CA ASN A 19 12.23 -3.89 0.20
C ASN A 19 13.35 -2.83 0.32
N GLY A 20 14.47 -3.05 -0.36
CA GLY A 20 15.55 -2.08 -0.52
C GLY A 20 16.58 -2.05 0.62
N ASN A 21 16.41 -2.84 1.69
CA ASN A 21 17.44 -2.97 2.72
C ASN A 21 18.60 -3.89 2.28
N PRO A 22 19.84 -3.61 2.71
CA PRO A 22 20.25 -2.42 3.47
C PRO A 22 20.30 -1.13 2.59
N PRO A 23 20.03 0.06 3.17
CA PRO A 23 19.88 1.31 2.40
C PRO A 23 21.13 1.81 1.67
N ASP A 24 22.31 1.42 2.11
CA ASP A 24 23.62 1.83 1.59
C ASP A 24 24.10 0.98 0.41
N THR A 25 23.23 0.11 -0.11
CA THR A 25 23.54 -0.81 -1.21
C THR A 25 22.76 -0.49 -2.48
N ASP A 26 23.12 -1.15 -3.59
CA ASP A 26 22.40 -1.04 -4.86
C ASP A 26 20.93 -1.51 -4.75
N LYS A 27 20.55 -2.25 -3.71
CA LYS A 27 19.16 -2.63 -3.45
C LYS A 27 18.28 -1.40 -3.23
N TYR A 28 18.78 -0.40 -2.51
CA TYR A 28 18.01 0.82 -2.25
C TYR A 28 17.93 1.69 -3.50
N ARG A 29 19.04 1.82 -4.24
CA ARG A 29 19.04 2.48 -5.55
C ARG A 29 18.03 1.83 -6.50
N TYR A 30 17.99 0.51 -6.52
CA TYR A 30 17.02 -0.26 -7.31
C TYR A 30 15.58 -0.03 -6.86
N LYS A 31 15.30 -0.02 -5.55
CA LYS A 31 13.99 0.32 -4.98
C LYS A 31 13.49 1.67 -5.49
N LEU A 32 14.32 2.71 -5.38
CA LEU A 32 13.97 4.06 -5.81
C LEU A 32 13.70 4.11 -7.32
N ALA A 33 14.57 3.51 -8.13
CA ALA A 33 14.38 3.43 -9.58
C ALA A 33 13.15 2.62 -9.99
N TRP A 34 12.79 1.58 -9.21
CA TRP A 34 11.57 0.81 -9.42
C TRP A 34 10.34 1.67 -9.14
N PHE A 35 10.36 2.46 -8.06
CA PHE A 35 9.30 3.42 -7.75
C PHE A 35 9.11 4.44 -8.87
N ASP A 36 10.20 4.96 -9.42
CA ASP A 36 10.16 5.95 -10.51
C ASP A 36 9.48 5.32 -11.76
N ARG A 37 9.73 4.03 -12.04
CA ARG A 37 9.02 3.29 -13.10
C ARG A 37 7.53 3.06 -12.77
N LEU A 38 7.20 2.77 -11.51
CA LEU A 38 5.80 2.64 -11.07
C LEU A 38 5.04 3.96 -11.29
N ILE A 39 5.63 5.10 -10.92
CA ILE A 39 5.02 6.42 -11.12
C ILE A 39 4.79 6.71 -12.60
N ALA A 40 5.78 6.40 -13.47
CA ALA A 40 5.63 6.57 -14.91
C ALA A 40 4.52 5.67 -15.48
N TYR A 41 4.45 4.41 -15.05
CA TYR A 41 3.38 3.49 -15.42
C TYR A 41 2.03 4.01 -14.96
N ALA A 42 1.91 4.42 -13.69
CA ALA A 42 0.66 4.90 -13.10
C ALA A 42 0.12 6.13 -13.85
N ARG A 43 1.00 7.08 -14.20
CA ARG A 43 0.64 8.25 -15.01
C ARG A 43 0.01 7.87 -16.34
N GLN A 44 0.62 6.94 -17.08
CA GLN A 44 0.08 6.46 -18.37
C GLN A 44 -1.25 5.73 -18.21
N ARG A 45 -1.51 5.10 -17.05
CA ARG A 45 -2.79 4.42 -16.81
C ARG A 45 -3.91 5.38 -16.46
N LEU A 46 -3.61 6.48 -15.77
CA LEU A 46 -4.61 7.52 -15.49
C LEU A 46 -5.15 8.19 -16.76
N GLU A 47 -4.40 8.19 -17.87
CA GLU A 47 -4.87 8.69 -19.18
C GLU A 47 -6.06 7.89 -19.76
N LEU A 48 -6.36 6.71 -19.21
CA LEU A 48 -7.49 5.88 -19.66
C LEU A 48 -8.82 6.27 -19.03
N GLU A 49 -8.83 7.14 -18.00
CA GLU A 49 -10.04 7.60 -17.29
C GLU A 49 -10.99 6.45 -16.89
N GLU A 50 -10.40 5.32 -16.47
CA GLU A 50 -11.12 4.14 -16.01
C GLU A 50 -10.76 3.83 -14.56
N PRO A 51 -11.66 3.22 -13.77
CA PRO A 51 -11.36 2.75 -12.43
C PRO A 51 -10.11 1.86 -12.42
N PHE A 52 -9.06 2.38 -11.79
CA PHE A 52 -7.76 1.74 -11.68
C PHE A 52 -7.29 1.66 -10.23
N ILE A 53 -6.81 0.48 -9.83
CA ILE A 53 -6.27 0.21 -8.50
C ILE A 53 -4.84 -0.34 -8.61
N LEU A 54 -3.92 0.26 -7.86
CA LEU A 54 -2.58 -0.25 -7.60
C LEU A 54 -2.56 -0.85 -6.19
N ALA A 55 -2.61 -2.17 -6.10
CA ALA A 55 -2.70 -2.92 -4.85
C ALA A 55 -1.41 -3.72 -4.57
N GLY A 56 -0.97 -3.77 -3.32
CA GLY A 56 0.04 -4.73 -2.89
C GLY A 56 0.96 -4.22 -1.80
N ASP A 57 2.07 -4.94 -1.61
CA ASP A 57 3.13 -4.59 -0.67
C ASP A 57 4.05 -3.54 -1.31
N TYR A 58 3.96 -2.31 -0.81
CA TYR A 58 4.79 -1.20 -1.27
C TYR A 58 6.15 -1.15 -0.57
N ASN A 59 6.38 -1.96 0.47
CA ASN A 59 7.55 -1.83 1.34
C ASN A 59 7.79 -0.35 1.71
N VAL A 60 6.74 0.37 2.09
CA VAL A 60 6.81 1.80 2.46
C VAL A 60 5.98 2.02 3.70
N ILE A 61 6.57 2.61 4.72
CA ILE A 61 5.83 3.18 5.85
C ILE A 61 5.56 4.65 5.47
N ALA A 62 4.32 5.00 5.14
CA ALA A 62 4.02 6.29 4.53
C ALA A 62 4.00 7.43 5.57
N ASP A 63 3.42 7.17 6.75
CA ASP A 63 3.21 8.11 7.85
C ASP A 63 3.73 7.52 9.19
N PRO A 64 4.18 8.32 10.18
CA PRO A 64 4.51 7.80 11.51
C PRO A 64 3.44 6.90 12.14
N ARG A 65 2.15 7.17 11.88
CA ARG A 65 1.02 6.37 12.38
C ARG A 65 0.94 4.96 11.78
N ASP A 66 1.67 4.74 10.69
CA ASP A 66 1.80 3.44 10.00
C ASP A 66 2.82 2.53 10.67
N ALA A 67 3.40 2.90 11.81
CA ALA A 67 4.26 2.03 12.60
C ALA A 67 3.95 2.16 14.09
N ARG A 68 4.01 1.05 14.83
CA ARG A 68 3.84 1.08 16.28
C ARG A 68 4.88 1.94 16.99
N ASP A 69 6.13 1.79 16.58
CA ASP A 69 7.27 2.55 17.08
C ASP A 69 8.10 3.01 15.90
N ILE A 70 7.84 4.24 15.46
CA ILE A 70 8.49 4.79 14.27
C ILE A 70 10.00 4.99 14.45
N ALA A 71 10.50 5.09 15.69
CA ALA A 71 11.91 5.30 15.96
C ALA A 71 12.76 4.14 15.41
N GLN A 72 12.23 2.91 15.45
CA GLN A 72 12.87 1.70 14.91
C GLN A 72 13.11 1.75 13.39
N TRP A 73 12.35 2.59 12.67
CA TRP A 73 12.34 2.63 11.21
C TRP A 73 13.08 3.83 10.63
N THR A 74 13.56 4.77 11.45
CA THR A 74 14.19 6.02 10.98
C THR A 74 15.38 5.82 10.05
N GLY A 75 16.10 4.71 10.19
CA GLY A 75 17.21 4.31 9.30
C GLY A 75 16.85 3.23 8.26
N ASP A 76 15.61 2.76 8.21
CA ASP A 76 15.20 1.64 7.37
C ASP A 76 14.74 2.10 5.97
N ALA A 77 15.11 1.34 4.93
CA ALA A 77 14.74 1.63 3.55
C ALA A 77 13.23 1.82 3.33
N LEU A 78 12.36 1.26 4.18
CA LEU A 78 10.90 1.41 4.13
C LEU A 78 10.43 2.81 4.53
N TYR A 79 11.17 3.53 5.38
CA TYR A 79 10.74 4.81 5.95
C TYR A 79 11.65 6.00 5.62
N LEU A 80 12.80 5.75 5.00
CA LEU A 80 13.72 6.81 4.60
C LEU A 80 13.04 7.93 3.78
N PRO A 81 13.48 9.20 3.92
CA PRO A 81 12.84 10.34 3.28
C PRO A 81 12.64 10.19 1.77
N ALA A 82 13.61 9.61 1.07
CA ALA A 82 13.57 9.39 -0.38
C ALA A 82 12.54 8.34 -0.80
N THR A 83 12.28 7.33 0.03
CA THR A 83 11.21 6.33 -0.16
C THR A 83 9.85 7.01 -0.03
N ARG A 84 9.63 7.73 1.09
CA ARG A 84 8.35 8.41 1.33
C ARG A 84 8.07 9.51 0.31
N ALA A 85 9.12 10.19 -0.18
CA ALA A 85 8.97 11.20 -1.22
C ALA A 85 8.38 10.63 -2.51
N ARG A 86 8.77 9.42 -2.91
CA ARG A 86 8.24 8.75 -4.12
C ARG A 86 6.83 8.21 -3.92
N PHE A 87 6.54 7.67 -2.74
CA PHE A 87 5.16 7.31 -2.38
C PHE A 87 4.23 8.53 -2.43
N ARG A 88 4.65 9.67 -1.87
CA ARG A 88 3.91 10.93 -1.99
C ARG A 88 3.80 11.41 -3.43
N ALA A 89 4.85 11.26 -4.25
CA ALA A 89 4.80 11.62 -5.66
C ALA A 89 3.79 10.78 -6.45
N LEU A 90 3.66 9.48 -6.14
CA LEU A 90 2.62 8.61 -6.69
C LEU A 90 1.22 9.08 -6.26
N ALA A 91 1.01 9.31 -4.96
CA ALA A 91 -0.27 9.83 -4.45
C ALA A 91 -0.65 11.16 -5.11
N ASN A 92 0.32 12.06 -5.28
CA ASN A 92 0.13 13.37 -5.91
C ASN A 92 -0.17 13.32 -7.42
N LEU A 93 -0.14 12.15 -8.07
CA LEU A 93 -0.74 12.01 -9.41
C LEU A 93 -2.26 12.09 -9.39
N GLY A 94 -2.88 12.02 -8.20
CA GLY A 94 -4.33 11.91 -8.01
C GLY A 94 -4.78 10.57 -7.45
N PHE A 95 -3.85 9.73 -6.94
CA PHE A 95 -4.21 8.49 -6.28
C PHE A 95 -4.57 8.71 -4.82
N THR A 96 -5.62 8.02 -4.38
CA THR A 96 -6.13 8.01 -3.01
C THR A 96 -5.78 6.67 -2.34
N ASP A 97 -5.13 6.71 -1.17
CA ASP A 97 -4.94 5.52 -0.33
C ASP A 97 -6.26 5.18 0.36
N ALA A 98 -6.84 4.01 0.05
CA ALA A 98 -8.18 3.63 0.52
C ALA A 98 -8.34 3.69 2.05
N LEU A 99 -7.36 3.20 2.80
CA LEU A 99 -7.42 3.20 4.26
C LEU A 99 -7.33 4.61 4.83
N ARG A 100 -6.45 5.46 4.27
CA ARG A 100 -6.29 6.84 4.74
C ARG A 100 -7.42 7.76 4.30
N ALA A 101 -8.18 7.38 3.27
CA ALA A 101 -9.41 8.07 2.89
C ALA A 101 -10.56 7.87 3.89
N THR A 102 -10.52 6.79 4.67
CA THR A 102 -11.62 6.41 5.59
C THR A 102 -11.24 6.49 7.07
N SER A 103 -9.95 6.47 7.40
CA SER A 103 -9.49 6.54 8.79
C SER A 103 -8.11 7.20 8.94
N ASP A 104 -8.04 8.12 9.90
CA ASP A 104 -6.80 8.73 10.39
C ASP A 104 -6.17 7.98 11.59
N GLU A 105 -6.80 6.88 12.02
CA GLU A 105 -6.36 6.11 13.18
C GLU A 105 -4.96 5.51 12.98
N ALA A 106 -4.20 5.50 14.07
CA ALA A 106 -2.99 4.70 14.21
C ALA A 106 -3.36 3.25 14.57
N GLY A 107 -2.40 2.32 14.53
CA GLY A 107 -2.66 0.92 14.90
C GLY A 107 -3.18 0.05 13.77
N LEU A 108 -3.45 0.63 12.59
CA LEU A 108 -3.88 -0.08 11.39
C LEU A 108 -2.67 -0.67 10.67
N TYR A 109 -2.14 -1.79 11.16
CA TYR A 109 -0.95 -2.44 10.60
C TYR A 109 -1.32 -3.60 9.68
N SER A 110 -0.50 -3.84 8.66
CA SER A 110 -0.67 -4.94 7.70
C SER A 110 0.44 -5.98 7.78
N PHE A 111 1.50 -5.72 8.55
CA PHE A 111 2.69 -6.57 8.68
C PHE A 111 3.19 -6.66 10.12
N TRP A 112 3.57 -7.88 10.54
CA TRP A 112 4.28 -8.16 11.79
C TRP A 112 5.36 -9.22 11.56
N ASP A 113 6.61 -8.84 11.80
CA ASP A 113 7.76 -9.73 11.75
C ASP A 113 7.56 -10.96 12.66
N TYR A 114 8.06 -12.12 12.26
CA TYR A 114 7.99 -13.35 13.05
C TYR A 114 8.82 -13.28 14.34
N GLN A 115 9.78 -12.37 14.41
CA GLN A 115 10.73 -12.24 15.50
C GLN A 115 10.20 -11.39 16.66
N ALA A 116 10.89 -11.50 17.80
CA ALA A 116 10.70 -10.67 18.99
C ALA A 116 9.27 -10.61 19.57
N GLY A 117 8.38 -11.52 19.14
CA GLY A 117 6.97 -11.52 19.51
C GLY A 117 6.22 -10.29 19.00
N ALA A 118 6.54 -9.81 17.78
CA ALA A 118 5.97 -8.59 17.23
C ALA A 118 4.43 -8.64 17.19
N TRP A 119 3.84 -9.78 16.80
CA TRP A 119 2.40 -9.99 16.83
C TRP A 119 1.81 -9.83 18.24
N GLN A 120 2.36 -10.52 19.24
CA GLN A 120 1.86 -10.50 20.63
C GLN A 120 1.95 -9.10 21.26
N LYS A 121 2.93 -8.30 20.84
CA LYS A 121 3.13 -6.92 21.31
C LYS A 121 2.34 -5.89 20.50
N ASN A 122 1.69 -6.32 19.42
CA ASN A 122 1.16 -5.47 18.36
C ASN A 122 2.20 -4.42 17.88
N ASN A 123 3.43 -4.89 17.64
CA ASN A 123 4.53 -4.12 17.06
C ASN A 123 4.53 -4.26 15.54
N GLY A 124 3.47 -3.76 14.90
CA GLY A 124 3.29 -3.87 13.46
C GLY A 124 3.63 -2.60 12.70
N ILE A 125 3.63 -2.73 11.38
CA ILE A 125 3.69 -1.63 10.42
C ILE A 125 2.62 -1.80 9.33
N ARG A 126 2.27 -0.71 8.66
CA ARG A 126 1.45 -0.71 7.45
C ARG A 126 2.33 -0.43 6.25
N ILE A 127 2.43 -1.43 5.37
CA ILE A 127 3.20 -1.37 4.12
C ILE A 127 2.43 -1.90 2.92
N ASP A 128 1.24 -2.46 3.14
CA ASP A 128 0.32 -2.89 2.11
C ASP A 128 -0.71 -1.80 1.87
N HIS A 129 -0.79 -1.30 0.63
CA HIS A 129 -1.66 -0.19 0.26
C HIS A 129 -2.56 -0.55 -0.92
N LEU A 130 -3.75 0.06 -0.92
CA LEU A 130 -4.68 0.06 -2.04
C LEU A 130 -4.78 1.50 -2.55
N MET A 131 -3.99 1.82 -3.58
CA MET A 131 -3.98 3.16 -4.18
C MET A 131 -4.99 3.21 -5.32
N LEU A 132 -6.03 4.02 -5.14
CA LEU A 132 -7.18 4.16 -6.03
C LEU A 132 -7.01 5.38 -6.92
N SER A 133 -7.17 5.22 -8.24
CA SER A 133 -7.41 6.35 -9.15
C SER A 133 -8.65 7.16 -8.74
N PRO A 134 -8.84 8.40 -9.24
CA PRO A 134 -10.03 9.19 -8.96
C PRO A 134 -11.34 8.42 -9.21
N GLU A 135 -11.45 7.77 -10.37
CA GLU A 135 -12.62 7.01 -10.79
C GLU A 135 -12.90 5.79 -9.91
N ALA A 136 -11.85 5.18 -9.35
CA ALA A 136 -11.99 4.09 -8.38
C ALA A 136 -12.32 4.62 -6.97
N SER A 137 -11.79 5.78 -6.58
CA SER A 137 -12.03 6.37 -5.26
C SER A 137 -13.48 6.82 -5.09
N ASP A 138 -14.12 7.34 -6.14
CA ASP A 138 -15.55 7.71 -6.14
C ASP A 138 -16.47 6.50 -5.87
N ARG A 139 -15.94 5.29 -6.09
CA ARG A 139 -16.68 4.03 -5.92
C ARG A 139 -16.38 3.35 -4.58
N LEU A 140 -15.49 3.90 -3.76
CA LEU A 140 -15.11 3.31 -2.48
C LEU A 140 -16.31 3.25 -1.52
N ALA A 141 -16.72 2.04 -1.15
CA ALA A 141 -17.81 1.79 -0.20
C ALA A 141 -17.30 1.41 1.20
N GLY A 142 -16.11 0.82 1.27
CA GLY A 142 -15.49 0.38 2.51
C GLY A 142 -14.09 -0.13 2.27
N CYS A 143 -13.30 -0.23 3.33
CA CYS A 143 -11.99 -0.87 3.30
C CYS A 143 -11.61 -1.31 4.72
N GLY A 144 -10.66 -2.23 4.82
CA GLY A 144 -10.22 -2.75 6.10
C GLY A 144 -8.95 -3.58 6.02
N ILE A 145 -8.56 -4.08 7.19
CA ILE A 145 -7.43 -4.99 7.37
C ILE A 145 -7.91 -6.16 8.21
N ASP A 146 -7.72 -7.38 7.70
CA ASP A 146 -8.14 -8.61 8.38
C ASP A 146 -7.00 -9.11 9.29
N ALA A 147 -6.67 -8.32 10.31
CA ALA A 147 -5.53 -8.57 11.19
C ALA A 147 -5.65 -9.90 11.97
N GLU A 148 -6.87 -10.37 12.23
CA GLU A 148 -7.15 -11.63 12.90
C GLU A 148 -6.59 -12.86 12.16
N VAL A 149 -6.39 -12.77 10.84
CA VAL A 149 -5.75 -13.84 10.04
C VAL A 149 -4.32 -14.10 10.52
N ARG A 150 -3.65 -13.11 11.13
CA ARG A 150 -2.31 -13.26 11.72
C ARG A 150 -2.26 -14.19 12.92
N ALA A 151 -3.40 -14.48 13.56
CA ALA A 151 -3.51 -15.37 14.70
C ALA A 151 -3.72 -16.85 14.33
N LEU A 152 -3.90 -17.16 13.04
CA LEU A 152 -4.11 -18.53 12.56
C LEU A 152 -2.83 -19.39 12.65
N GLU A 153 -2.97 -20.70 12.43
CA GLU A 153 -1.83 -21.61 12.37
C GLU A 153 -0.97 -21.34 11.12
N LYS A 154 0.35 -21.22 11.29
CA LYS A 154 1.32 -20.89 10.21
C LYS A 154 0.87 -19.69 9.35
N PRO A 155 0.60 -18.54 9.99
CA PRO A 155 0.09 -17.38 9.28
C PRO A 155 1.23 -16.73 8.48
N SER A 156 0.86 -15.96 7.46
CA SER A 156 1.75 -14.99 6.82
C SER A 156 2.12 -13.88 7.82
N ASP A 157 3.27 -13.24 7.62
CA ASP A 157 3.69 -12.03 8.34
C ASP A 157 2.91 -10.80 7.89
N HIS A 158 2.42 -10.82 6.64
CA HIS A 158 1.39 -9.90 6.14
C HIS A 158 -0.03 -10.42 6.36
N VAL A 159 -0.99 -9.50 6.48
CA VAL A 159 -2.44 -9.79 6.50
C VAL A 159 -3.16 -9.14 5.32
N PRO A 160 -4.34 -9.65 4.92
CA PRO A 160 -5.12 -9.03 3.85
C PRO A 160 -5.50 -7.59 4.17
N VAL A 161 -5.33 -6.72 3.17
CA VAL A 161 -5.93 -5.39 3.11
C VAL A 161 -6.95 -5.40 1.97
N TRP A 162 -8.18 -4.98 2.25
CA TRP A 162 -9.28 -5.05 1.30
C TRP A 162 -9.97 -3.70 1.09
N ALA A 163 -10.62 -3.56 -0.05
CA ALA A 163 -11.52 -2.44 -0.35
C ALA A 163 -12.74 -2.95 -1.11
N ASP A 164 -13.91 -2.48 -0.71
CA ASP A 164 -15.18 -2.70 -1.38
C ASP A 164 -15.48 -1.54 -2.32
N LEU A 165 -15.74 -1.86 -3.59
CA LEU A 165 -16.09 -0.88 -4.61
C LEU A 165 -17.49 -1.11 -5.17
N ARG A 166 -18.26 -0.02 -5.34
CA ARG A 166 -19.53 -0.03 -6.07
C ARG A 166 -19.24 -0.09 -7.57
N LEU A 167 -19.42 -1.26 -8.16
CA LEU A 167 -19.17 -1.49 -9.59
C LEU A 167 -20.38 -1.15 -10.47
N GLU A 168 -21.55 -0.98 -9.86
CA GLU A 168 -22.81 -0.58 -10.51
C GLU A 168 -23.43 0.57 -9.70
N GLY A 169 -24.07 1.52 -10.37
CA GLY A 169 -24.73 2.64 -9.71
C GLY A 169 -26.00 2.19 -8.99
N THR A 170 -26.07 2.50 -7.70
CA THR A 170 -27.34 2.77 -7.00
C THR A 170 -27.22 4.11 -6.30
#